data_AF-A0A550BVE1-F1
#
_entry.id   AF-A0A550BVE1-F1
#
_cell.length_a   1.000
_cell.length_b   1.000
_cell.length_c   1.000
_cell.angle_alpha   90.00
_cell.angle_beta   90.00
_cell.angle_gamma   90.00
#
_symmetry.space_group_name_H-M   'P 1'
#
loop_
_entity.id
_entity.type
_entity.pdbx_description
1 polymer ?
#
loop_
_entity_poly.entity_id
_entity_poly.type
_entity_poly.pdbx_seq_one_letter_code
_entity_poly.pdbx_strand_id
1 'polypeptide(L)'
;MSSTASNRTARQSSGNPHRNHDVYIRRVNDLALQLNGDRDWSAGPASNARDALSKIRALMNDKVDPVFSSLFDNLPESGYLFEDDDLVGVVLEDLDRFSMTCEAVCNTADLGPYSDLDDRLYAMWPHALKWLSFFHPGAGRIRAPTTAPNLHLVLTNLALIYLSIFQANRGHAERLLVERPDMLHPAFDLWLYFPRYVPPIARPSGFDPVDTIHNILNAVSYIRNLVSAWDDPHMQRRARTMPISTSDARMIFVRELRRHVRGKGGLHVHFAKQNQYLTELPISPELAQDVWFVQFQLQEQILHLPTFRLDVSPRSFLRSVVSAGDYCIQRGLYMCASQAVSLILSVCEAGGSNRTLIRSIEAGAYTLLVDAGSKSGENRPVFDFSRRLSLGLAQQSVLRTFHRLHGDRYVSPEKIARDPKEVSYAQTVLYNYCYRYTLYAAVRDRGGGLAHVPCSNDTSVRGRISVARFVSVLVETYITARRSVNRRTGAGRIAKHAAQQTALGVCMRPPEVVSGVLEVLAQGKQPIVVIEAIPEYPGVRVLVRSYEGDAPLPDPTEPIRDAFVEVRITLGHIEHARVLPFTYHIAFFTSA
;
A
#
# COMPACT_ATOMS: atom_id res chain seq x y z
N MET A 1 6.63 78.39 -6.26
CA MET A 1 6.82 78.43 -4.80
C MET A 1 5.53 77.95 -4.16
N SER A 2 5.46 76.67 -3.81
CA SER A 2 4.26 76.01 -3.27
C SER A 2 4.67 75.27 -2.01
N SER A 3 3.97 75.58 -0.91
CA SER A 3 4.24 75.11 0.44
C SER A 3 3.95 73.61 0.58
N THR A 4 4.94 72.87 1.06
CA THR A 4 4.81 71.53 1.64
C THR A 4 3.92 71.56 2.87
N ALA A 5 2.69 71.05 2.74
CA ALA A 5 1.84 70.72 3.87
C ALA A 5 2.29 69.37 4.47
N SER A 6 2.83 69.45 5.67
CA SER A 6 3.19 68.33 6.53
C SER A 6 1.93 67.57 6.97
N ASN A 7 1.64 66.44 6.32
CA ASN A 7 0.71 65.42 6.83
C ASN A 7 1.33 64.68 8.03
N ARG A 8 1.39 65.38 9.17
CA ARG A 8 1.50 64.80 10.50
C ARG A 8 0.15 65.00 11.19
N THR A 9 -0.79 64.13 10.87
CA THR A 9 -2.07 64.04 11.59
C THR A 9 -2.29 62.60 12.01
N ALA A 10 -2.37 62.43 13.33
CA ALA A 10 -3.04 61.35 14.04
C ALA A 10 -2.50 59.91 13.86
N ARG A 11 -1.30 59.64 14.40
CA ARG A 11 -1.11 58.42 15.19
C ARG A 11 -1.97 58.56 16.45
N GLN A 12 -3.26 58.27 16.34
CA GLN A 12 -4.05 57.93 17.51
C GLN A 12 -3.40 56.69 18.12
N SER A 13 -3.00 56.81 19.38
CA SER A 13 -2.68 55.69 20.24
C SER A 13 -3.96 54.87 20.46
N SER A 14 -4.35 54.08 19.47
CA SER A 14 -5.20 52.91 19.71
C SER A 14 -4.39 52.05 20.68
N GLY A 15 -4.85 51.97 21.95
CA GLY A 15 -4.23 51.10 22.93
C GLY A 15 -4.05 49.72 22.31
N ASN A 16 -2.82 49.20 22.36
CA ASN A 16 -2.40 48.02 21.62
C ASN A 16 -3.42 46.88 21.85
N PRO A 17 -4.33 46.59 20.89
CA PRO A 17 -5.44 45.66 21.11
C PRO A 17 -4.93 44.24 21.42
N HIS A 18 -3.66 43.97 21.12
CA HIS A 18 -2.96 42.72 21.38
C HIS A 18 -2.58 42.50 22.86
N ARG A 19 -2.60 43.51 23.74
CA ARG A 19 -2.08 43.33 25.10
C ARG A 19 -2.92 42.39 25.97
N ASN A 20 -4.22 42.31 25.72
CA ASN A 20 -5.09 41.34 26.39
C ASN A 20 -5.03 39.98 25.70
N HIS A 21 -5.00 39.96 24.37
CA HIS A 21 -4.94 38.74 23.56
C HIS A 21 -3.88 37.73 24.05
N ASP A 22 -2.63 38.16 24.23
CA ASP A 22 -1.54 37.30 24.73
C ASP A 22 -1.86 36.66 26.09
N VAL A 23 -2.54 37.41 26.98
CA VAL A 23 -2.89 36.94 28.32
C VAL A 23 -3.97 35.86 28.23
N TYR A 24 -5.00 36.07 27.40
CA TYR A 24 -6.08 35.11 27.21
C TYR A 24 -5.58 33.83 26.54
N ILE A 25 -4.76 33.96 25.49
CA ILE A 25 -4.20 32.82 24.75
C ILE A 25 -3.25 31.99 25.62
N ARG A 26 -2.35 32.63 26.37
CA ARG A 26 -1.50 31.91 27.34
C ARG A 26 -2.32 31.20 28.40
N ARG A 27 -3.37 31.84 28.91
CA ARG A 27 -4.24 31.24 29.94
C ARG A 27 -4.98 30.01 29.40
N VAL A 28 -5.52 30.07 28.18
CA VAL A 28 -6.15 28.91 27.55
C VAL A 28 -5.14 27.80 27.27
N ASN A 29 -3.95 28.14 26.78
CA ASN A 29 -2.88 27.18 26.57
C ASN A 29 -2.50 26.45 27.86
N ASP A 30 -2.33 27.19 28.96
CA ASP A 30 -2.00 26.62 30.26
C ASP A 30 -3.08 25.66 30.77
N LEU A 31 -4.36 25.97 30.52
CA LEU A 31 -5.49 25.09 30.85
C LEU A 31 -5.51 23.83 29.97
N ALA A 32 -5.20 23.96 28.67
CA ALA A 32 -5.11 22.82 27.75
C ALA A 32 -3.95 21.88 28.15
N LEU A 33 -2.78 22.42 28.49
CA LEU A 33 -1.64 21.66 29.00
C LEU A 33 -1.99 20.90 30.30
N GLN A 34 -2.74 21.52 31.22
CA GLN A 34 -3.20 20.81 32.41
C GLN A 34 -4.17 19.66 32.09
N LEU A 35 -5.10 19.88 31.15
CA LEU A 35 -6.05 18.85 30.72
C LEU A 35 -5.37 17.67 30.00
N ASN A 36 -4.30 17.92 29.23
CA ASN A 36 -3.50 16.87 28.61
C ASN A 36 -2.56 16.14 29.59
N GLY A 37 -2.39 16.65 30.81
CA GLY A 37 -1.47 16.10 31.81
C GLY A 37 -0.02 16.54 31.62
N ASP A 38 0.25 17.44 30.68
CA ASP A 38 1.58 18.03 30.44
C ASP A 38 1.97 19.05 31.53
N ARG A 39 1.00 19.47 32.34
CA ARG A 39 1.22 20.35 33.50
C ARG A 39 0.42 19.87 34.71
N ASP A 40 1.08 19.84 35.86
CA ASP A 40 0.44 19.49 37.13
C ASP A 40 -0.69 20.47 37.51
N TRP A 41 -1.74 19.94 38.13
CA TRP A 41 -2.88 20.72 38.63
C TRP A 41 -2.48 21.76 39.68
N SER A 42 -1.49 21.44 40.53
CA SER A 42 -0.99 22.35 41.57
C SER A 42 -0.18 23.53 41.03
N ALA A 43 0.38 23.39 39.82
CA ALA A 43 1.27 24.36 39.20
C ALA A 43 0.59 25.23 38.13
N GLY A 44 -0.67 24.98 37.80
CA GLY A 44 -1.38 25.71 36.76
C GLY A 44 -2.66 26.42 37.22
N PRO A 45 -3.33 27.10 36.30
CA PRO A 45 -4.43 28.01 36.63
C PRO A 45 -5.71 27.31 37.09
N ALA A 46 -5.87 26.00 36.87
CA ALA A 46 -7.01 25.21 37.34
C ALA A 46 -6.63 24.16 38.38
N SER A 47 -7.57 23.89 39.29
CA SER A 47 -7.44 22.95 40.41
C SER A 47 -7.75 21.50 40.05
N ASN A 48 -8.48 21.28 38.95
CA ASN A 48 -8.85 19.97 38.41
C ASN A 48 -9.45 20.15 36.99
N ALA A 49 -9.73 19.03 36.30
CA ALA A 49 -10.29 19.05 34.94
C ALA A 49 -11.63 19.80 34.84
N ARG A 50 -12.52 19.66 35.83
CA ARG A 50 -13.84 20.33 35.83
C ARG A 50 -13.71 21.85 35.92
N ASP A 51 -12.78 22.33 36.74
CA ASP A 51 -12.41 23.74 36.88
C ASP A 51 -11.74 24.26 35.59
N ALA A 52 -10.88 23.46 34.95
CA ALA A 52 -10.25 23.82 33.69
C ALA A 52 -11.27 23.98 32.55
N LEU A 53 -12.17 23.01 32.36
CA LEU A 53 -13.25 23.08 31.37
C LEU A 53 -14.16 24.30 31.61
N SER A 54 -14.50 24.59 32.87
CA SER A 54 -15.27 25.79 33.23
C SER A 54 -14.56 27.08 32.80
N LYS A 55 -13.26 27.18 33.08
CA LYS A 55 -12.44 28.34 32.73
C LYS A 55 -12.27 28.50 31.23
N ILE A 56 -12.03 27.43 30.48
CA ILE A 56 -11.98 27.46 29.00
C ILE A 56 -13.34 27.92 28.47
N ARG A 57 -14.44 27.34 28.95
CA ARG A 57 -15.80 27.77 28.56
C ARG A 57 -16.06 29.24 28.87
N ALA A 58 -15.58 29.76 30.00
CA ALA A 58 -15.73 31.17 30.34
C ALA A 58 -14.93 32.07 29.38
N LEU A 59 -13.67 31.71 29.07
CA LEU A 59 -12.81 32.46 28.15
C LEU A 59 -13.36 32.47 26.71
N MET A 60 -13.99 31.37 26.28
CA MET A 60 -14.70 31.30 24.99
C MET A 60 -16.02 32.07 24.95
N ASN A 61 -16.62 32.37 26.11
CA ASN A 61 -17.90 33.10 26.22
C ASN A 61 -17.72 34.58 26.56
N ASP A 62 -16.49 35.06 26.68
CA ASP A 62 -16.24 36.48 26.90
C ASP A 62 -16.81 37.28 25.73
N LYS A 63 -17.76 38.18 26.03
CA LYS A 63 -18.46 38.99 25.03
C LYS A 63 -17.62 40.15 24.52
N VAL A 64 -16.61 40.55 25.30
CA VAL A 64 -15.80 41.73 25.01
C VAL A 64 -14.58 41.33 24.19
N ASP A 65 -13.91 40.25 24.57
CA ASP A 65 -12.72 39.75 23.89
C ASP A 65 -12.68 38.21 23.95
N PRO A 66 -13.43 37.52 23.05
CA PRO A 66 -13.43 36.07 23.04
C PRO A 66 -12.04 35.54 22.70
N VAL A 67 -11.62 34.47 23.38
CA VAL A 67 -10.36 33.81 23.03
C VAL A 67 -10.38 33.32 21.57
N PHE A 68 -9.23 33.40 20.91
CA PHE A 68 -9.06 33.15 19.47
C PHE A 68 -9.84 34.12 18.56
N SER A 69 -10.05 35.37 19.01
CA SER A 69 -10.75 36.41 18.25
C SER A 69 -10.19 36.61 16.85
N SER A 70 -8.88 36.45 16.64
CA SER A 70 -8.24 36.62 15.33
C SER A 70 -8.71 35.61 14.27
N LEU A 71 -9.18 34.43 14.69
CA LEU A 71 -9.73 33.45 13.74
C LEU A 71 -11.03 33.94 13.09
N PHE A 72 -11.80 34.77 13.81
CA PHE A 72 -13.05 35.35 13.30
C PHE A 72 -12.82 36.51 12.34
N ASP A 73 -11.64 37.14 12.37
CA ASP A 73 -11.32 38.28 11.52
C ASP A 73 -11.48 37.96 10.03
N ASN A 74 -11.89 38.96 9.27
CA ASN A 74 -11.95 38.85 7.82
C ASN A 74 -10.55 38.64 7.25
N LEU A 75 -10.46 37.88 6.16
CA LEU A 75 -9.20 37.77 5.44
C LEU A 75 -8.78 39.16 4.93
N PRO A 76 -7.47 39.45 4.84
CA PRO A 76 -6.98 40.74 4.39
C PRO A 76 -7.55 41.14 3.02
N GLU A 77 -8.01 42.38 2.89
CA GLU A 77 -8.58 42.92 1.64
C GLU A 77 -7.56 42.92 0.49
N SER A 78 -6.27 43.04 0.81
CA SER A 78 -5.15 42.91 -0.12
C SER A 78 -5.09 41.55 -0.82
N GLY A 79 -5.70 40.52 -0.21
CA GLY A 79 -5.61 39.13 -0.66
C GLY A 79 -4.28 38.44 -0.39
N TYR A 80 -3.33 39.13 0.26
CA TYR A 80 -2.02 38.59 0.65
C TYR A 80 -1.50 39.21 1.94
N LEU A 81 -0.61 38.49 2.64
CA LEU A 81 0.18 38.97 3.76
C LEU A 81 1.67 38.80 3.46
N PHE A 82 2.48 39.66 4.05
CA PHE A 82 3.89 39.39 4.21
C PHE A 82 4.08 38.45 5.39
N GLU A 83 5.08 37.61 5.30
CA GLU A 83 5.38 36.59 6.30
C GLU A 83 5.87 37.18 7.63
N ASP A 84 6.44 38.38 7.62
CA ASP A 84 6.81 39.16 8.80
C ASP A 84 5.67 40.07 9.30
N ASP A 85 4.47 40.02 8.69
CA ASP A 85 3.31 40.72 9.25
C ASP A 85 2.93 40.13 10.60
N ASP A 86 2.81 40.96 11.64
CA ASP A 86 2.43 40.55 13.00
C ASP A 86 1.15 39.69 13.03
N LEU A 87 0.21 39.96 12.12
CA LEU A 87 -1.03 39.20 11.97
C LEU A 87 -0.79 37.72 11.64
N VAL A 88 0.26 37.40 10.87
CA VAL A 88 0.61 36.00 10.57
C VAL A 88 0.99 35.27 11.86
N GLY A 89 1.83 35.88 12.69
CA GLY A 89 2.24 35.31 13.97
C GLY A 89 1.05 35.09 14.91
N VAL A 90 0.19 36.11 15.05
CA VAL A 90 -1.00 36.06 15.90
C VAL A 90 -1.97 34.95 15.47
N VAL A 91 -2.31 34.87 14.18
CA VAL A 91 -3.26 33.87 13.70
C VAL A 91 -2.68 32.45 13.79
N LEU A 92 -1.38 32.28 13.53
CA LEU A 92 -0.74 30.96 13.67
C LEU A 92 -0.70 30.51 15.13
N GLU A 93 -0.40 31.41 16.06
CA GLU A 93 -0.48 31.12 17.49
C GLU A 93 -1.91 30.75 17.89
N ASP A 94 -2.92 31.52 17.45
CA ASP A 94 -4.32 31.21 17.71
C ASP A 94 -4.72 29.84 17.17
N LEU A 95 -4.31 29.49 15.95
CA LEU A 95 -4.59 28.19 15.35
C LEU A 95 -3.94 27.04 16.12
N ASP A 96 -2.67 27.19 16.53
CA ASP A 96 -1.94 26.20 17.33
C ASP A 96 -2.65 25.98 18.68
N ARG A 97 -2.91 27.06 19.42
CA ARG A 97 -3.56 27.01 20.73
C ARG A 97 -5.00 26.52 20.65
N PHE A 98 -5.73 26.90 19.61
CA PHE A 98 -7.08 26.39 19.35
C PHE A 98 -7.06 24.89 19.10
N SER A 99 -6.13 24.41 18.28
CA SER A 99 -5.96 22.99 17.96
C SER A 99 -5.64 22.17 19.22
N MET A 100 -4.67 22.62 20.04
CA MET A 100 -4.35 21.99 21.32
C MET A 100 -5.52 22.00 22.29
N THR A 101 -6.30 23.09 22.33
CA THR A 101 -7.49 23.19 23.19
C THR A 101 -8.57 22.21 22.75
N CYS A 102 -8.78 22.05 21.45
CA CYS A 102 -9.68 21.03 20.91
C CYS A 102 -9.25 19.64 21.38
N GLU A 103 -7.97 19.30 21.22
CA GLU A 103 -7.45 18.01 21.67
C GLU A 103 -7.68 17.76 23.16
N ALA A 104 -7.30 18.72 23.99
CA ALA A 104 -7.43 18.61 25.44
C ALA A 104 -8.88 18.43 25.91
N VAL A 105 -9.81 19.21 25.35
CA VAL A 105 -11.23 19.10 25.68
C VAL A 105 -11.79 17.76 25.19
N CYS A 106 -11.44 17.35 23.96
CA CYS A 106 -11.97 16.14 23.35
C CYS A 106 -11.35 14.84 23.88
N ASN A 107 -10.22 14.89 24.60
CA ASN A 107 -9.63 13.76 25.32
C ASN A 107 -10.19 13.59 26.74
N THR A 108 -10.86 14.61 27.30
CA THR A 108 -11.39 14.57 28.68
C THR A 108 -12.63 13.67 28.75
N ALA A 109 -12.57 12.49 29.38
CA ALA A 109 -13.59 11.43 29.29
C ALA A 109 -15.04 11.84 29.63
N ASP A 110 -15.25 12.72 30.62
CA ASP A 110 -16.57 13.22 31.02
C ASP A 110 -16.62 14.75 30.94
N LEU A 111 -17.33 15.27 29.94
CA LEU A 111 -17.58 16.70 29.81
C LEU A 111 -18.71 17.18 30.73
N GLY A 112 -19.59 16.28 31.18
CA GLY A 112 -20.75 16.56 32.03
C GLY A 112 -21.51 17.84 31.62
N PRO A 113 -21.55 18.88 32.46
CA PRO A 113 -22.28 20.13 32.19
C PRO A 113 -21.62 21.04 31.15
N TYR A 114 -20.47 20.65 30.59
CA TYR A 114 -19.70 21.40 29.58
C TYR A 114 -19.76 20.75 28.20
N SER A 115 -20.74 19.90 27.93
CA SER A 115 -20.93 19.29 26.60
C SER A 115 -21.13 20.33 25.48
N ASP A 116 -21.64 21.52 25.80
CA ASP A 116 -21.74 22.64 24.84
C ASP A 116 -20.38 23.20 24.41
N LEU A 117 -19.32 22.97 25.18
CA LEU A 117 -17.97 23.39 24.83
C LEU A 117 -17.49 22.70 23.56
N ASP A 118 -17.82 21.41 23.39
CA ASP A 118 -17.48 20.63 22.21
C ASP A 118 -18.13 21.20 20.94
N ASP A 119 -19.42 21.54 21.01
CA ASP A 119 -20.16 22.18 19.91
C ASP A 119 -19.59 23.58 19.56
N ARG A 120 -19.12 24.33 20.56
CA ARG A 120 -18.53 25.66 20.37
C ARG A 120 -17.17 25.58 19.70
N LEU A 121 -16.30 24.69 20.16
CA LEU A 121 -15.01 24.43 19.51
C LEU A 121 -15.24 23.95 18.08
N TYR A 122 -16.22 23.07 17.87
CA TYR A 122 -16.60 22.65 16.53
C TYR A 122 -17.00 23.83 15.62
N ALA A 123 -17.82 24.75 16.13
CA ALA A 123 -18.28 25.93 15.38
C ALA A 123 -17.15 26.88 14.96
N MET A 124 -15.96 26.78 15.55
CA MET A 124 -14.79 27.57 15.18
C MET A 124 -14.01 26.98 13.99
N TRP A 125 -14.12 25.68 13.72
CA TRP A 125 -13.38 25.05 12.62
C TRP A 125 -13.59 25.71 11.25
N PRO A 126 -14.79 26.15 10.83
CA PRO A 126 -14.96 26.88 9.58
C PRO A 126 -14.07 28.13 9.47
N HIS A 127 -13.84 28.83 10.58
CA HIS A 127 -12.98 30.02 10.66
C HIS A 127 -11.50 29.65 10.62
N ALA A 128 -11.10 28.61 11.37
CA ALA A 128 -9.75 28.06 11.31
C ALA A 128 -9.39 27.56 9.90
N LEU A 129 -10.28 26.77 9.27
CA LEU A 129 -10.11 26.24 7.92
C LEU A 129 -9.97 27.34 6.86
N LYS A 130 -10.67 28.48 7.03
CA LYS A 130 -10.52 29.66 6.17
C LYS A 130 -9.08 30.19 6.22
N TRP A 131 -8.51 30.32 7.41
CA TRP A 131 -7.12 30.75 7.59
C TRP A 131 -6.10 29.70 7.13
N LEU A 132 -6.32 28.42 7.41
CA LEU A 132 -5.47 27.33 6.90
C LEU A 132 -5.40 27.32 5.37
N SER A 133 -6.55 27.51 4.70
CA SER A 133 -6.60 27.64 3.24
C SER A 133 -5.89 28.90 2.74
N PHE A 134 -5.93 30.01 3.49
CA PHE A 134 -5.21 31.23 3.17
C PHE A 134 -3.69 31.05 3.28
N PHE A 135 -3.23 30.40 4.34
CA PHE A 135 -1.80 30.13 4.59
C PHE A 135 -1.21 29.03 3.72
N HIS A 136 -2.05 28.22 3.07
CA HIS A 136 -1.59 27.11 2.24
C HIS A 136 -0.59 27.58 1.16
N PRO A 137 0.60 26.96 1.03
CA PRO A 137 1.67 27.45 0.15
C PRO A 137 1.27 27.48 -1.33
N GLY A 138 0.40 26.57 -1.76
CA GLY A 138 -0.16 26.56 -3.12
C GLY A 138 -1.04 27.78 -3.47
N ALA A 139 -1.53 28.53 -2.48
CA ALA A 139 -2.34 29.73 -2.71
C ALA A 139 -1.50 30.97 -3.06
N GLY A 140 -0.19 30.97 -2.72
CA GLY A 140 0.71 32.10 -2.98
C GLY A 140 0.32 33.41 -2.28
N ARG A 141 -0.48 33.33 -1.20
CA ARG A 141 -0.98 34.49 -0.44
C ARG A 141 -0.05 34.96 0.65
N ILE A 142 0.93 34.14 1.05
CA ILE A 142 2.02 34.54 1.95
C ILE A 142 3.24 34.85 1.10
N ARG A 143 3.73 36.08 1.20
CA ARG A 143 4.90 36.56 0.47
C ARG A 143 6.07 36.66 1.43
N ALA A 144 7.20 36.07 1.04
CA ALA A 144 8.44 36.26 1.80
C ALA A 144 8.88 37.73 1.71
N PRO A 145 9.25 38.38 2.83
CA PRO A 145 9.99 39.63 2.80
C PRO A 145 11.31 39.39 2.07
N THR A 146 11.81 40.43 1.42
CA THR A 146 13.00 40.39 0.56
C THR A 146 14.29 39.92 1.23
N THR A 147 14.30 39.72 2.56
CA THR A 147 15.54 39.54 3.35
C THR A 147 15.66 38.23 4.13
N ALA A 148 14.59 37.46 4.42
CA ALA A 148 14.70 36.10 4.99
C ALA A 148 13.32 35.38 5.04
N PRO A 149 13.11 34.25 4.33
CA PRO A 149 11.84 33.54 4.33
C PRO A 149 11.60 32.64 5.57
N ASN A 150 10.78 33.13 6.49
CA ASN A 150 9.85 32.52 7.47
C ASN A 150 8.92 31.38 7.00
N LEU A 151 8.78 31.12 5.70
CA LEU A 151 7.64 30.41 5.10
C LEU A 151 7.54 28.97 5.62
N HIS A 152 8.68 28.46 6.06
CA HIS A 152 8.87 27.15 6.64
C HIS A 152 8.16 27.01 8.00
N LEU A 153 8.10 28.06 8.83
CA LEU A 153 7.34 28.05 10.08
C LEU A 153 5.84 27.94 9.83
N VAL A 154 5.33 28.67 8.83
CA VAL A 154 3.91 28.58 8.41
C VAL A 154 3.61 27.14 8.01
N LEU A 155 4.50 26.52 7.22
CA LEU A 155 4.34 25.16 6.74
C LEU A 155 4.34 24.11 7.86
N THR A 156 5.23 24.21 8.84
CA THR A 156 5.26 23.31 10.00
C THR A 156 4.00 23.43 10.83
N ASN A 157 3.55 24.66 11.13
CA ASN A 157 2.30 24.88 11.86
C ASN A 157 1.10 24.31 11.10
N LEU A 158 1.01 24.53 9.78
CA LEU A 158 -0.05 23.95 8.96
C LEU A 158 -0.07 22.42 9.05
N ALA A 159 1.09 21.76 8.94
CA ALA A 159 1.20 20.32 9.04
C ALA A 159 0.73 19.79 10.39
N LEU A 160 1.14 20.44 11.48
CA LEU A 160 0.72 20.10 12.85
C LEU A 160 -0.78 20.31 13.06
N ILE A 161 -1.33 21.43 12.63
CA ILE A 161 -2.77 21.71 12.79
C ILE A 161 -3.61 20.69 12.00
N TYR A 162 -3.21 20.35 10.76
CA TYR A 162 -3.90 19.27 10.02
C TYR A 162 -3.79 17.93 10.73
N LEU A 163 -2.62 17.58 11.27
CA LEU A 163 -2.45 16.36 12.06
C LEU A 163 -3.41 16.34 13.26
N SER A 164 -3.42 17.40 14.06
CA SER A 164 -4.28 17.53 15.24
C SER A 164 -5.77 17.46 14.90
N ILE A 165 -6.24 18.10 13.81
CA ILE A 165 -7.64 18.01 13.35
C ILE A 165 -8.08 16.55 13.22
N PHE A 166 -7.25 15.70 12.61
CA PHE A 166 -7.62 14.33 12.28
C PHE A 166 -7.25 13.30 13.35
N GLN A 167 -6.32 13.63 14.25
CA GLN A 167 -5.89 12.76 15.34
C GLN A 167 -6.70 12.93 16.62
N ALA A 168 -7.04 14.18 16.98
CA ALA A 168 -7.46 14.53 18.34
C ALA A 168 -8.92 14.14 18.67
N ASN A 169 -9.85 14.38 17.75
CA ASN A 169 -11.25 14.04 17.94
C ASN A 169 -11.85 13.42 16.68
N ARG A 170 -11.99 12.10 16.71
CA ARG A 170 -12.61 11.36 15.64
C ARG A 170 -14.01 11.88 15.27
N GLY A 171 -14.87 12.19 16.25
CA GLY A 171 -16.23 12.69 16.00
C GLY A 171 -16.25 14.04 15.29
N HIS A 172 -15.34 14.97 15.65
CA HIS A 172 -15.19 16.25 14.94
C HIS A 172 -14.68 16.05 13.53
N ALA A 173 -13.64 15.22 13.37
CA ALA A 173 -13.08 14.92 12.05
C ALA A 173 -14.13 14.29 11.12
N GLU A 174 -14.94 13.34 11.61
CA GLU A 174 -16.06 12.75 10.85
C GLU A 174 -17.07 13.83 10.43
N ARG A 175 -17.49 14.67 11.38
CA ARG A 175 -18.45 15.74 11.12
C ARG A 175 -17.92 16.77 10.12
N LEU A 176 -16.65 17.19 10.26
CA LEU A 176 -15.98 18.07 9.29
C LEU A 176 -15.86 17.42 7.92
N LEU A 177 -15.56 16.13 7.84
CA LEU A 177 -15.46 15.42 6.56
C LEU A 177 -16.79 15.49 5.77
N VAL A 178 -17.91 15.37 6.47
CA VAL A 178 -19.25 15.40 5.87
C VAL A 178 -19.68 16.82 5.53
N GLU A 179 -19.57 17.75 6.48
CA GLU A 179 -20.07 19.11 6.33
C GLU A 179 -19.14 19.98 5.46
N ARG A 180 -17.83 19.74 5.51
CA ARG A 180 -16.78 20.54 4.87
C ARG A 180 -15.72 19.68 4.16
N PRO A 181 -16.11 18.86 3.18
CA PRO A 181 -15.17 18.00 2.45
C PRO A 181 -14.08 18.79 1.72
N ASP A 182 -14.31 20.08 1.43
CA ASP A 182 -13.34 20.99 0.83
C ASP A 182 -12.05 21.13 1.66
N MET A 183 -12.09 20.87 2.97
CA MET A 183 -10.89 20.92 3.82
C MET A 183 -9.82 19.88 3.43
N LEU A 184 -10.23 18.78 2.78
CA LEU A 184 -9.30 17.75 2.34
C LEU A 184 -8.43 18.22 1.17
N HIS A 185 -8.92 19.17 0.38
CA HIS A 185 -8.21 19.69 -0.78
C HIS A 185 -6.82 20.26 -0.42
N PRO A 186 -6.69 21.23 0.50
CA PRO A 186 -5.37 21.71 0.92
C PRO A 186 -4.52 20.63 1.60
N ALA A 187 -5.10 19.72 2.39
CA ALA A 187 -4.33 18.63 3.01
C ALA A 187 -3.73 17.66 1.97
N PHE A 188 -4.51 17.29 0.95
CA PHE A 188 -4.01 16.45 -0.14
C PHE A 188 -3.04 17.19 -1.07
N ASP A 189 -3.23 18.49 -1.29
CA ASP A 189 -2.24 19.28 -2.03
C ASP A 189 -0.91 19.31 -1.29
N LEU A 190 -0.95 19.59 0.01
CA LEU A 190 0.23 19.61 0.86
C LEU A 190 0.98 18.28 0.80
N TRP A 191 0.26 17.16 0.92
CA TRP A 191 0.84 15.83 0.79
C TRP A 191 1.40 15.54 -0.61
N LEU A 192 0.61 15.68 -1.67
CA LEU A 192 1.04 15.29 -3.02
C LEU A 192 2.15 16.19 -3.59
N TYR A 193 2.28 17.41 -3.06
CA TYR A 193 3.22 18.41 -3.51
C TYR A 193 4.22 18.85 -2.42
N PHE A 194 4.36 18.12 -1.30
CA PHE A 194 5.38 18.46 -0.29
C PHE A 194 6.80 18.60 -0.87
N PRO A 195 7.24 17.84 -1.90
CA PRO A 195 8.57 18.07 -2.52
C PRO A 195 8.74 19.45 -3.16
N ARG A 196 7.63 20.18 -3.42
CA ARG A 196 7.63 21.55 -3.92
C ARG A 196 7.64 22.59 -2.80
N TYR A 197 7.04 22.26 -1.65
CA TYR A 197 6.78 23.21 -0.57
C TYR A 197 7.81 23.13 0.55
N VAL A 198 8.26 21.92 0.88
CA VAL A 198 9.28 21.67 1.91
C VAL A 198 10.65 21.80 1.24
N PRO A 199 11.57 22.67 1.71
CA PRO A 199 12.94 22.71 1.19
C PRO A 199 13.76 21.53 1.74
N PRO A 200 14.80 21.08 1.02
CA PRO A 200 15.58 19.91 1.44
C PRO A 200 16.56 20.17 2.58
N ILE A 201 16.80 21.44 2.92
CA ILE A 201 17.76 21.88 3.93
C ILE A 201 17.04 22.80 4.91
N ALA A 202 17.22 22.56 6.21
CA ALA A 202 16.83 23.47 7.26
C ALA A 202 17.65 24.76 7.14
N ARG A 203 17.03 25.85 6.64
CA ARG A 203 17.71 27.14 6.43
C ARG A 203 17.50 28.16 7.57
N PRO A 204 16.44 28.05 8.40
CA PRO A 204 16.37 28.73 9.69
C PRO A 204 16.45 27.76 10.90
N SER A 205 16.91 28.26 12.04
CA SER A 205 16.83 27.56 13.33
C SER A 205 15.36 27.33 13.72
N GLY A 206 14.96 26.07 13.91
CA GLY A 206 13.60 25.71 14.33
C GLY A 206 12.71 25.11 13.24
N PHE A 207 13.16 25.02 11.99
CA PHE A 207 12.47 24.26 10.96
C PHE A 207 13.14 22.91 10.71
N ASP A 208 12.39 21.82 10.88
CA ASP A 208 12.79 20.49 10.45
C ASP A 208 11.93 20.03 9.25
N PRO A 209 12.52 19.89 8.04
CA PRO A 209 11.78 19.42 6.88
C PRO A 209 11.28 17.98 7.05
N VAL A 210 11.99 17.13 7.78
CA VAL A 210 11.62 15.73 8.01
C VAL A 210 10.40 15.67 8.90
N ASP A 211 10.42 16.36 10.04
CA ASP A 211 9.28 16.42 10.96
C ASP A 211 8.04 16.99 10.28
N THR A 212 8.20 18.06 9.50
CA THR A 212 7.11 18.65 8.72
C THR A 212 6.50 17.64 7.74
N ILE A 213 7.32 16.89 7.01
CA ILE A 213 6.83 15.84 6.10
C ILE A 213 6.16 14.71 6.88
N HIS A 214 6.74 14.30 8.00
CA HIS A 214 6.19 13.27 8.87
C HIS A 214 4.77 13.64 9.33
N ASN A 215 4.57 14.89 9.78
CA ASN A 215 3.28 15.41 10.18
C ASN A 215 2.27 15.46 9.01
N ILE A 216 2.71 15.85 7.82
CA ILE A 216 1.88 15.80 6.59
C ILE A 216 1.44 14.36 6.27
N LEU A 217 2.36 13.40 6.33
CA LEU A 217 2.08 11.99 6.06
C LEU A 217 1.11 11.40 7.08
N ASN A 218 1.30 11.70 8.37
CA ASN A 218 0.42 11.25 9.43
C ASN A 218 -0.98 11.86 9.29
N ALA A 219 -1.10 13.15 8.99
CA ALA A 219 -2.41 13.78 8.79
C ALA A 219 -3.22 13.03 7.71
N VAL A 220 -2.61 12.71 6.56
CA VAL A 220 -3.28 11.95 5.50
C VAL A 220 -3.54 10.49 5.89
N SER A 221 -2.64 9.86 6.62
CA SER A 221 -2.84 8.51 7.18
C SER A 221 -4.05 8.48 8.11
N TYR A 222 -4.19 9.45 9.02
CA TYR A 222 -5.34 9.59 9.91
C TYR A 222 -6.64 9.83 9.14
N ILE A 223 -6.64 10.70 8.12
CA ILE A 223 -7.81 10.88 7.23
C ILE A 223 -8.21 9.54 6.59
N ARG A 224 -7.25 8.78 6.05
CA ARG A 224 -7.56 7.49 5.43
C ARG A 224 -8.12 6.51 6.45
N ASN A 225 -7.52 6.44 7.64
CA ASN A 225 -7.88 5.50 8.68
C ASN A 225 -9.28 5.80 9.21
N LEU A 226 -9.60 7.09 9.41
CA LEU A 226 -10.93 7.59 9.71
C LEU A 226 -11.97 7.05 8.74
N VAL A 227 -11.72 7.21 7.44
CA VAL A 227 -12.63 6.78 6.37
C VAL A 227 -12.75 5.27 6.27
N SER A 228 -11.67 4.53 6.55
CA SER A 228 -11.65 3.07 6.42
C SER A 228 -12.30 2.36 7.59
N ALA A 229 -12.24 2.97 8.76
CA ALA A 229 -12.81 2.47 10.00
C ALA A 229 -14.16 3.12 10.33
N TRP A 230 -14.83 3.79 9.38
CA TRP A 230 -15.93 4.74 9.66
C TRP A 230 -17.08 4.16 10.52
N ASP A 231 -17.38 2.87 10.34
CA ASP A 231 -18.42 2.16 11.09
C ASP A 231 -17.90 1.56 12.42
N ASP A 232 -16.59 1.58 12.67
CA ASP A 232 -16.00 1.02 13.88
C ASP A 232 -16.36 1.88 15.10
N PRO A 233 -16.78 1.27 16.22
CA PRO A 233 -17.04 2.00 17.45
C PRO A 233 -15.75 2.65 17.95
N HIS A 234 -15.82 3.92 18.34
CA HIS A 234 -14.66 4.67 18.82
C HIS A 234 -15.00 5.46 20.07
N MET A 235 -14.14 5.40 21.09
CA MET A 235 -14.38 6.06 22.38
C MET A 235 -14.50 7.59 22.25
N GLN A 236 -13.81 8.18 21.27
CA GLN A 236 -13.91 9.62 20.98
C GLN A 236 -15.11 10.00 20.10
N ARG A 237 -15.97 9.06 19.69
CA ARG A 237 -17.19 9.35 18.92
C ARG A 237 -18.31 9.83 19.85
N ARG A 238 -18.09 10.99 20.45
CA ARG A 238 -19.04 11.64 21.39
C ARG A 238 -20.03 12.56 20.68
N ALA A 239 -19.67 13.01 19.48
CA ALA A 239 -20.52 13.83 18.62
C ALA A 239 -21.69 13.03 18.04
N ARG A 240 -22.75 13.75 17.62
CA ARG A 240 -23.88 13.20 16.86
C ARG A 240 -23.36 12.30 15.73
N THR A 241 -23.80 11.05 15.70
CA THR A 241 -23.46 10.12 14.63
C THR A 241 -23.89 10.71 13.30
N MET A 242 -22.95 10.79 12.36
CA MET A 242 -23.26 11.23 11.00
C MET A 242 -23.98 10.11 10.25
N PRO A 243 -25.16 10.35 9.67
CA PRO A 243 -25.96 9.32 9.02
C PRO A 243 -25.44 9.03 7.60
N ILE A 244 -24.14 8.77 7.45
CA ILE A 244 -23.53 8.38 6.18
C ILE A 244 -22.84 7.02 6.32
N SER A 245 -22.79 6.26 5.23
CA SER A 245 -22.13 4.95 5.20
C SER A 245 -20.61 5.09 5.05
N THR A 246 -19.85 4.06 5.44
CA THR A 246 -18.41 3.94 5.09
C THR A 246 -18.15 4.14 3.58
N SER A 247 -19.07 3.69 2.72
CA SER A 247 -18.96 3.87 1.28
C SER A 247 -19.02 5.35 0.88
N ASP A 248 -19.93 6.11 1.47
CA ASP A 248 -20.07 7.55 1.18
C ASP A 248 -18.86 8.34 1.67
N ALA A 249 -18.37 8.04 2.88
CA ALA A 249 -17.13 8.62 3.42
C ALA A 249 -15.94 8.34 2.48
N ARG A 250 -15.84 7.10 1.98
CA ARG A 250 -14.82 6.71 0.99
C ARG A 250 -14.98 7.45 -0.33
N MET A 251 -16.21 7.67 -0.79
CA MET A 251 -16.47 8.45 -2.01
C MET A 251 -16.04 9.91 -1.84
N ILE A 252 -16.29 10.53 -0.69
CA ILE A 252 -15.82 11.89 -0.37
C ILE A 252 -14.30 11.94 -0.47
N PHE A 253 -13.61 11.05 0.24
CA PHE A 253 -12.15 10.94 0.21
C PHE A 253 -11.60 10.80 -1.22
N VAL A 254 -12.13 9.84 -1.98
CA VAL A 254 -11.69 9.57 -3.36
C VAL A 254 -11.97 10.75 -4.28
N ARG A 255 -13.13 11.39 -4.14
CA ARG A 255 -13.52 12.56 -4.95
C ARG A 255 -12.55 13.70 -4.74
N GLU A 256 -12.24 14.04 -3.49
CA GLU A 256 -11.34 15.14 -3.15
C GLU A 256 -9.90 14.83 -3.59
N LEU A 257 -9.39 13.63 -3.32
CA LEU A 257 -8.03 13.24 -3.77
C LEU A 257 -7.90 13.27 -5.29
N ARG A 258 -8.93 12.83 -6.02
CA ARG A 258 -8.94 12.81 -7.49
C ARG A 258 -8.84 14.21 -8.11
N ARG A 259 -9.22 15.29 -7.40
CA ARG A 259 -9.08 16.67 -7.88
C ARG A 259 -7.63 17.07 -8.14
N HIS A 260 -6.67 16.49 -7.42
CA HIS A 260 -5.24 16.78 -7.59
C HIS A 260 -4.57 15.93 -8.67
N VAL A 261 -5.27 14.93 -9.21
CA VAL A 261 -4.66 13.87 -10.00
C VAL A 261 -5.15 13.93 -11.44
N ARG A 262 -4.23 14.17 -12.38
CA ARG A 262 -4.54 14.14 -13.82
C ARG A 262 -4.49 12.70 -14.34
N GLY A 263 -5.66 12.14 -14.63
CA GLY A 263 -5.80 10.79 -15.21
C GLY A 263 -5.48 9.66 -14.23
N LYS A 264 -5.68 8.42 -14.65
CA LYS A 264 -5.52 7.24 -13.76
C LYS A 264 -4.08 7.08 -13.22
N GLY A 265 -3.08 7.54 -13.98
CA GLY A 265 -1.66 7.40 -13.62
C GLY A 265 -1.06 8.56 -12.84
N GLY A 266 -1.80 9.64 -12.59
CA GLY A 266 -1.22 10.85 -12.00
C GLY A 266 -0.62 10.62 -10.60
N LEU A 267 -1.27 9.82 -9.74
CA LEU A 267 -0.76 9.53 -8.38
C LEU A 267 0.60 8.85 -8.40
N HIS A 268 0.82 7.93 -9.33
CA HIS A 268 2.09 7.23 -9.47
C HIS A 268 3.24 8.19 -9.81
N VAL A 269 2.95 9.29 -10.51
CA VAL A 269 3.93 10.36 -10.79
C VAL A 269 4.26 11.15 -9.53
N HIS A 270 3.26 11.48 -8.71
CA HIS A 270 3.48 12.14 -7.42
C HIS A 270 4.31 11.27 -6.47
N PHE A 271 3.93 10.00 -6.31
CA PHE A 271 4.64 9.05 -5.46
C PHE A 271 6.08 8.84 -5.91
N ALA A 272 6.33 8.79 -7.22
CA ALA A 272 7.70 8.70 -7.72
C ALA A 272 8.56 9.90 -7.34
N LYS A 273 8.01 11.11 -7.46
CA LYS A 273 8.70 12.36 -7.06
C LYS A 273 8.92 12.43 -5.55
N GLN A 274 7.93 12.04 -4.75
CA GLN A 274 8.05 12.01 -3.30
C GLN A 274 9.13 11.03 -2.85
N ASN A 275 9.15 9.81 -3.40
CA ASN A 275 10.15 8.81 -3.05
C ASN A 275 11.55 9.28 -3.41
N GLN A 276 11.73 9.86 -4.61
CA GLN A 276 13.02 10.44 -5.00
C GLN A 276 13.44 11.57 -4.04
N TYR A 277 12.53 12.49 -3.74
CA TYR A 277 12.82 13.60 -2.84
C TYR A 277 13.23 13.13 -1.44
N LEU A 278 12.50 12.16 -0.87
CA LEU A 278 12.83 11.57 0.43
C LEU A 278 14.19 10.87 0.44
N THR A 279 14.62 10.23 -0.66
CA THR A 279 15.96 9.63 -0.74
C THR A 279 17.08 10.67 -0.76
N GLU A 280 16.80 11.89 -1.21
CA GLU A 280 17.75 13.00 -1.27
C GLU A 280 17.83 13.78 0.06
N LEU A 281 16.86 13.60 0.96
CA LEU A 281 16.84 14.28 2.25
C LEU A 281 17.83 13.69 3.27
N PRO A 282 18.50 14.53 4.07
CA PRO A 282 19.25 14.09 5.23
C PRO A 282 18.28 13.77 6.38
N ILE A 283 17.82 12.53 6.47
CA ILE A 283 16.88 12.07 7.51
C ILE A 283 17.64 11.44 8.68
N SER A 284 17.33 11.84 9.92
CA SER A 284 17.88 11.19 11.12
C SER A 284 17.42 9.73 11.19
N PRO A 285 18.26 8.78 11.65
CA PRO A 285 17.86 7.37 11.73
C PRO A 285 16.60 7.13 12.57
N GLU A 286 16.39 7.93 13.62
CA GLU A 286 15.23 7.86 14.52
C GLU A 286 13.91 8.13 13.78
N LEU A 287 13.85 9.19 12.97
CA LEU A 287 12.64 9.55 12.22
C LEU A 287 12.52 8.80 10.88
N ALA A 288 13.65 8.32 10.33
CA ALA A 288 13.67 7.70 9.01
C ALA A 288 12.78 6.45 8.94
N GLN A 289 12.75 5.65 10.00
CA GLN A 289 11.91 4.46 10.04
C GLN A 289 10.43 4.81 9.88
N ASP A 290 9.93 5.76 10.66
CA ASP A 290 8.51 6.08 10.66
C ASP A 290 8.10 6.81 9.38
N VAL A 291 8.91 7.76 8.91
CA VAL A 291 8.65 8.48 7.64
C VAL A 291 8.54 7.51 6.47
N TRP A 292 9.51 6.61 6.30
CA TRP A 292 9.49 5.66 5.20
C TRP A 292 8.38 4.62 5.33
N PHE A 293 8.12 4.12 6.54
CA PHE A 293 7.05 3.17 6.78
C PHE A 293 5.69 3.77 6.43
N VAL A 294 5.36 4.95 6.97
CA VAL A 294 4.09 5.63 6.70
C VAL A 294 3.97 5.99 5.23
N GLN A 295 5.05 6.46 4.59
CA GLN A 295 5.04 6.78 3.16
C GLN A 295 4.67 5.56 2.29
N PHE A 296 5.33 4.42 2.47
CA PHE A 296 5.02 3.23 1.67
C PHE A 296 3.65 2.64 2.02
N GLN A 297 3.28 2.62 3.30
CA GLN A 297 1.96 2.15 3.75
C GLN A 297 0.84 3.00 3.16
N LEU A 298 0.98 4.33 3.17
CA LEU A 298 -0.01 5.23 2.62
C LEU A 298 -0.14 5.06 1.12
N GLN A 299 0.97 4.96 0.37
CA GLN A 299 0.94 4.66 -1.06
C GLN A 299 0.22 3.34 -1.35
N GLU A 300 0.52 2.30 -0.59
CA GLU A 300 -0.11 0.99 -0.71
C GLU A 300 -1.62 1.09 -0.49
N GLN A 301 -2.06 1.67 0.62
CA GLN A 301 -3.47 1.80 0.97
C GLN A 301 -4.27 2.59 -0.07
N ILE A 302 -3.68 3.65 -0.63
CA ILE A 302 -4.32 4.50 -1.65
C ILE A 302 -4.42 3.77 -2.98
N LEU A 303 -3.36 3.06 -3.40
CA LEU A 303 -3.37 2.29 -4.65
C LEU A 303 -4.27 1.06 -4.57
N HIS A 304 -4.60 0.57 -3.37
CA HIS A 304 -5.62 -0.45 -3.19
C HIS A 304 -7.05 0.04 -3.47
N LEU A 305 -7.31 1.35 -3.46
CA LEU A 305 -8.64 1.87 -3.80
C LEU A 305 -8.93 1.64 -5.29
N PRO A 306 -10.08 1.04 -5.66
CA PRO A 306 -10.38 0.68 -7.05
C PRO A 306 -10.23 1.84 -8.06
N THR A 307 -10.50 3.07 -7.63
CA THR A 307 -10.40 4.27 -8.48
C THR A 307 -8.97 4.60 -8.91
N PHE A 308 -7.96 4.20 -8.12
CA PHE A 308 -6.55 4.52 -8.35
C PHE A 308 -5.73 3.31 -8.82
N ARG A 309 -6.35 2.14 -8.94
CA ARG A 309 -5.73 0.95 -9.51
C ARG A 309 -5.42 1.15 -10.99
N LEU A 310 -4.25 0.68 -11.40
CA LEU A 310 -3.83 0.64 -12.79
C LEU A 310 -3.69 -0.80 -13.26
N ASP A 311 -4.12 -1.05 -14.50
CA ASP A 311 -3.85 -2.34 -15.16
C ASP A 311 -2.36 -2.59 -15.36
N VAL A 312 -1.60 -1.51 -15.59
CA VAL A 312 -0.14 -1.53 -15.75
C VAL A 312 0.50 -0.32 -15.08
N SER A 313 1.31 -0.54 -14.05
CA SER A 313 1.98 0.56 -13.34
C SER A 313 3.10 1.19 -14.18
N PRO A 314 3.34 2.52 -14.05
CA PRO A 314 4.42 3.20 -14.74
C PRO A 314 5.80 2.70 -14.30
N ARG A 315 6.76 2.63 -15.24
CA ARG A 315 8.14 2.23 -14.93
C ARG A 315 8.84 3.18 -13.98
N SER A 316 8.58 4.49 -14.09
CA SER A 316 9.16 5.51 -13.21
C SER A 316 8.80 5.25 -11.75
N PHE A 317 7.52 4.97 -11.47
CA PHE A 317 7.04 4.63 -10.14
C PHE A 317 7.70 3.37 -9.59
N LEU A 318 7.73 2.28 -10.36
CA LEU A 318 8.35 1.03 -9.91
C LEU A 318 9.84 1.21 -9.61
N ARG A 319 10.58 1.94 -10.45
CA ARG A 319 11.98 2.29 -10.22
C ARG A 319 12.17 3.14 -8.97
N SER A 320 11.30 4.13 -8.74
CA SER A 320 11.40 4.96 -7.54
C SER A 320 11.11 4.18 -6.26
N VAL A 321 10.18 3.23 -6.28
CA VAL A 321 9.91 2.36 -5.12
C VAL A 321 11.08 1.42 -4.86
N VAL A 322 11.64 0.80 -5.91
CA VAL A 322 12.84 -0.05 -5.77
C VAL A 322 14.02 0.74 -5.23
N SER A 323 14.32 1.90 -5.83
CA SER A 323 15.43 2.77 -5.39
C SER A 323 15.27 3.24 -3.94
N ALA A 324 14.05 3.57 -3.52
CA ALA A 324 13.77 3.94 -2.14
C ALA A 324 13.90 2.75 -1.18
N GLY A 325 13.46 1.56 -1.59
CA GLY A 325 13.69 0.31 -0.85
C GLY A 325 15.18 0.00 -0.67
N ASP A 326 15.97 0.14 -1.73
CA ASP A 326 17.42 -0.07 -1.69
C ASP A 326 18.10 0.96 -0.75
N TYR A 327 17.66 2.22 -0.79
CA TYR A 327 18.09 3.24 0.18
C TYR A 327 17.80 2.81 1.62
N CYS A 328 16.59 2.32 1.90
CA CYS A 328 16.23 1.79 3.21
C CYS A 328 17.17 0.65 3.64
N ILE A 329 17.51 -0.28 2.74
CA ILE A 329 18.45 -1.38 3.03
C ILE A 329 19.84 -0.85 3.40
N GLN A 330 20.36 0.11 2.63
CA GLN A 330 21.68 0.71 2.89
C GLN A 330 21.75 1.42 4.25
N ARG A 331 20.60 1.92 4.75
CA ARG A 331 20.46 2.56 6.06
C ARG A 331 20.07 1.61 7.18
N GLY A 332 19.93 0.31 6.92
CA GLY A 332 19.52 -0.68 7.92
C GLY A 332 18.02 -0.67 8.27
N LEU A 333 17.19 0.02 7.47
CA LEU A 333 15.74 0.18 7.66
C LEU A 333 14.97 -0.99 7.00
N TYR A 334 15.26 -2.22 7.40
CA TYR A 334 14.78 -3.43 6.69
C TYR A 334 13.25 -3.61 6.70
N MET A 335 12.57 -3.12 7.75
CA MET A 335 11.10 -3.11 7.79
C MET A 335 10.51 -2.21 6.70
N CYS A 336 11.12 -1.05 6.46
CA CYS A 336 10.70 -0.13 5.41
C CYS A 336 10.96 -0.71 4.02
N ALA A 337 12.10 -1.36 3.80
CA ALA A 337 12.40 -2.07 2.55
C ALA A 337 11.37 -3.19 2.28
N SER A 338 10.95 -3.91 3.32
CA SER A 338 9.91 -4.93 3.21
C SER A 338 8.54 -4.33 2.89
N GLN A 339 8.23 -3.14 3.43
CA GLN A 339 7.03 -2.39 3.08
C GLN A 339 7.06 -1.92 1.61
N ALA A 340 8.24 -1.54 1.08
CA ALA A 340 8.41 -1.27 -0.35
C ALA A 340 8.14 -2.52 -1.21
N VAL A 341 8.57 -3.70 -0.75
CA VAL A 341 8.23 -5.00 -1.39
C VAL A 341 6.72 -5.25 -1.35
N SER A 342 6.05 -4.98 -0.22
CA SER A 342 4.57 -5.06 -0.11
C SER A 342 3.89 -4.18 -1.16
N LEU A 343 4.31 -2.92 -1.25
CA LEU A 343 3.78 -1.97 -2.25
C LEU A 343 3.95 -2.49 -3.68
N ILE A 344 5.11 -3.06 -4.03
CA ILE A 344 5.35 -3.66 -5.35
C ILE A 344 4.41 -4.85 -5.58
N LEU A 345 4.23 -5.72 -4.58
CA LEU A 345 3.29 -6.84 -4.65
C LEU A 345 1.87 -6.34 -4.93
N SER A 346 1.38 -5.36 -4.17
CA SER A 346 0.02 -4.82 -4.31
C SER A 346 -0.26 -4.32 -5.73
N VAL A 347 0.68 -3.56 -6.32
CA VAL A 347 0.48 -3.06 -7.69
C VAL A 347 0.63 -4.15 -8.75
N CYS A 348 1.35 -5.23 -8.47
CA CYS A 348 1.42 -6.41 -9.34
C CYS A 348 0.16 -7.29 -9.27
N GLU A 349 -0.59 -7.21 -8.18
CA GLU A 349 -1.87 -7.92 -7.97
C GLU A 349 -3.08 -7.10 -8.45
N ALA A 350 -2.97 -5.77 -8.43
CA ALA A 350 -4.02 -4.87 -8.90
C ALA A 350 -4.32 -5.01 -10.41
N GLY A 351 -3.35 -5.44 -11.21
CA GLY A 351 -3.48 -5.59 -12.66
C GLY A 351 -3.87 -7.01 -13.11
N GLY A 352 -4.74 -7.12 -14.12
CA GLY A 352 -5.09 -8.42 -14.73
C GLY A 352 -3.97 -9.06 -15.58
N SER A 353 -2.87 -8.35 -15.80
CA SER A 353 -1.74 -8.80 -16.63
C SER A 353 -0.42 -8.80 -15.85
N ASN A 354 0.51 -9.68 -16.25
CA ASN A 354 1.87 -9.69 -15.67
C ASN A 354 2.78 -8.56 -16.22
N ARG A 355 2.24 -7.57 -16.92
CA ARG A 355 3.04 -6.43 -17.44
C ARG A 355 3.65 -5.61 -16.31
N THR A 356 2.91 -5.38 -15.22
CA THR A 356 3.47 -4.71 -14.03
C THR A 356 4.58 -5.54 -13.42
N LEU A 357 4.37 -6.85 -13.24
CA LEU A 357 5.40 -7.76 -12.71
C LEU A 357 6.69 -7.74 -13.54
N ILE A 358 6.58 -7.80 -14.88
CA ILE A 358 7.72 -7.68 -15.79
C ILE A 358 8.45 -6.36 -15.56
N ARG A 359 7.73 -5.23 -15.51
CA ARG A 359 8.32 -3.91 -15.26
C ARG A 359 8.95 -3.80 -13.88
N SER A 360 8.42 -4.48 -12.86
CA SER A 360 9.00 -4.53 -11.52
C SER A 360 10.33 -5.29 -11.53
N ILE A 361 10.40 -6.42 -12.25
CA ILE A 361 11.67 -7.15 -12.45
C ILE A 361 12.67 -6.25 -13.19
N GLU A 362 12.25 -5.56 -14.26
CA GLU A 362 13.09 -4.58 -14.98
C GLU A 362 13.56 -3.42 -14.10
N ALA A 363 12.80 -3.07 -13.05
CA ALA A 363 13.15 -2.03 -12.10
C ALA A 363 14.09 -2.51 -10.99
N GLY A 364 14.37 -3.81 -10.87
CA GLY A 364 15.24 -4.39 -9.83
C GLY A 364 14.50 -5.01 -8.64
N ALA A 365 13.19 -5.24 -8.72
CA ALA A 365 12.40 -5.75 -7.59
C ALA A 365 12.86 -7.11 -7.06
N TYR A 366 13.48 -7.96 -7.90
CA TYR A 366 14.05 -9.22 -7.43
C TYR A 366 15.29 -9.01 -6.54
N THR A 367 16.16 -8.05 -6.90
CA THR A 367 17.33 -7.70 -6.07
C THR A 367 16.88 -7.15 -4.72
N LEU A 368 15.94 -6.19 -4.73
CA LEU A 368 15.35 -5.65 -3.50
C LEU A 368 14.76 -6.75 -2.62
N LEU A 369 14.04 -7.72 -3.20
CA LEU A 369 13.47 -8.85 -2.47
C LEU A 369 14.56 -9.74 -1.84
N VAL A 370 15.64 -10.03 -2.56
CA VAL A 370 16.78 -10.81 -2.05
C VAL A 370 17.39 -10.10 -0.84
N ASP A 371 17.66 -8.81 -0.99
CA ASP A 371 18.37 -8.04 0.02
C ASP A 371 17.49 -7.83 1.27
N ALA A 372 16.21 -7.49 1.08
CA ALA A 372 15.24 -7.37 2.17
C ALA A 372 15.02 -8.72 2.89
N GLY A 373 14.89 -9.82 2.15
CA GLY A 373 14.69 -11.16 2.70
C GLY A 373 15.90 -11.71 3.44
N SER A 374 17.12 -11.33 3.03
CA SER A 374 18.35 -11.76 3.72
C SER A 374 18.53 -11.14 5.10
N LYS A 375 17.80 -10.04 5.40
CA LYS A 375 17.96 -9.24 6.61
C LYS A 375 16.75 -9.23 7.54
N SER A 376 15.54 -9.49 7.02
CA SER A 376 14.28 -9.32 7.77
C SER A 376 13.66 -10.60 8.34
N GLY A 377 14.29 -11.77 8.22
CA GLY A 377 13.72 -13.04 8.72
C GLY A 377 12.45 -13.45 7.96
N GLU A 378 11.53 -14.17 8.62
CA GLU A 378 10.24 -14.58 8.06
C GLU A 378 9.30 -13.38 7.90
N ASN A 379 9.53 -12.55 6.88
CA ASN A 379 8.70 -11.40 6.59
C ASN A 379 7.62 -11.73 5.55
N ARG A 380 6.34 -11.56 5.92
CA ARG A 380 5.19 -11.94 5.10
C ARG A 380 5.16 -11.28 3.71
N PRO A 381 5.44 -9.96 3.53
CA PRO A 381 5.47 -9.35 2.20
C PRO A 381 6.58 -9.91 1.30
N VAL A 382 7.74 -10.25 1.87
CA VAL A 382 8.85 -10.90 1.15
C VAL A 382 8.40 -12.29 0.67
N PHE A 383 7.78 -13.07 1.55
CA PHE A 383 7.21 -14.37 1.21
C PHE A 383 6.16 -14.28 0.09
N ASP A 384 5.16 -13.40 0.26
CA ASP A 384 4.05 -13.26 -0.67
C ASP A 384 4.55 -12.77 -2.05
N PHE A 385 5.53 -11.85 -2.10
CA PHE A 385 6.13 -11.42 -3.36
C PHE A 385 7.01 -12.49 -4.00
N SER A 386 7.78 -13.26 -3.22
CA SER A 386 8.49 -14.45 -3.73
C SER A 386 7.54 -15.47 -4.34
N ARG A 387 6.39 -15.73 -3.71
CA ARG A 387 5.34 -16.59 -4.26
C ARG A 387 4.81 -16.01 -5.58
N ARG A 388 4.49 -14.72 -5.62
CA ARG A 388 3.99 -14.04 -6.82
C ARG A 388 4.99 -14.11 -7.99
N LEU A 389 6.27 -13.88 -7.74
CA LEU A 389 7.34 -14.01 -8.75
C LEU A 389 7.46 -15.46 -9.24
N SER A 390 7.49 -16.43 -8.31
CA SER A 390 7.57 -17.85 -8.65
C SER A 390 6.40 -18.29 -9.52
N LEU A 391 5.18 -17.84 -9.23
CA LEU A 391 4.02 -18.06 -10.08
C LEU A 391 4.18 -17.37 -11.44
N GLY A 392 4.62 -16.11 -11.45
CA GLY A 392 4.85 -15.33 -12.67
C GLY A 392 5.83 -15.98 -13.64
N LEU A 393 6.89 -16.63 -13.15
CA LEU A 393 7.89 -17.34 -13.95
C LEU A 393 7.32 -18.51 -14.77
N ALA A 394 6.04 -18.90 -14.58
CA ALA A 394 5.36 -19.89 -15.43
C ALA A 394 5.12 -19.33 -16.83
N GLN A 395 5.11 -18.01 -16.96
CA GLN A 395 4.85 -17.33 -18.21
C GLN A 395 6.16 -17.01 -18.90
N GLN A 396 6.21 -17.30 -20.21
CA GLN A 396 7.42 -17.09 -20.99
C GLN A 396 7.87 -15.64 -21.02
N SER A 397 6.93 -14.68 -21.03
CA SER A 397 7.26 -13.26 -21.03
C SER A 397 7.98 -12.84 -19.76
N VAL A 398 7.51 -13.29 -18.60
CA VAL A 398 8.16 -13.06 -17.30
C VAL A 398 9.49 -13.82 -17.24
N LEU A 399 9.50 -15.11 -17.57
CA LEU A 399 10.68 -15.97 -17.53
C LEU A 399 11.82 -15.46 -18.42
N ARG A 400 11.52 -15.04 -19.66
CA ARG A 400 12.52 -14.45 -20.57
C ARG A 400 13.07 -13.13 -20.05
N THR A 401 12.20 -12.29 -19.50
CA THR A 401 12.64 -11.01 -18.90
C THR A 401 13.56 -11.27 -17.72
N PHE A 402 13.19 -12.21 -16.85
CA PHE A 402 14.01 -12.62 -15.70
C PHE A 402 15.35 -13.20 -16.15
N HIS A 403 15.37 -14.11 -17.14
CA HIS A 403 16.61 -14.65 -17.70
C HIS A 403 17.51 -13.58 -18.32
N ARG A 404 16.93 -12.60 -19.03
CA ARG A 404 17.69 -11.50 -19.62
C ARG A 404 18.44 -10.67 -18.58
N LEU A 405 17.88 -10.52 -17.37
CA LEU A 405 18.42 -9.67 -16.31
C LEU A 405 19.24 -10.44 -15.26
N HIS A 406 18.95 -11.73 -15.06
CA HIS A 406 19.55 -12.58 -14.03
C HIS A 406 20.10 -13.90 -14.64
N GLY A 407 20.48 -13.86 -15.91
CA GLY A 407 21.05 -14.99 -16.65
C GLY A 407 22.39 -15.45 -16.07
N ASP A 408 23.16 -14.52 -15.51
CA ASP A 408 24.39 -14.75 -14.76
C ASP A 408 24.19 -15.66 -13.54
N ARG A 409 23.00 -15.62 -12.93
CA ARG A 409 22.63 -16.46 -11.78
C ARG A 409 22.07 -17.82 -12.17
N TYR A 410 21.95 -18.13 -13.47
CA TYR A 410 21.43 -19.41 -13.91
C TYR A 410 22.41 -20.54 -13.58
N VAL A 411 21.90 -21.53 -12.85
CA VAL A 411 22.63 -22.75 -12.51
C VAL A 411 21.77 -23.95 -12.89
N SER A 412 22.38 -25.03 -13.37
CA SER A 412 21.67 -26.29 -13.61
C SER A 412 20.88 -26.69 -12.35
N PRO A 413 19.59 -27.03 -12.44
CA PRO A 413 18.76 -27.41 -11.28
C PRO A 413 19.38 -28.53 -10.44
N GLU A 414 20.10 -29.45 -11.07
CA GLU A 414 20.82 -30.56 -10.43
C GLU A 414 21.89 -30.10 -9.41
N LYS A 415 22.40 -28.88 -9.57
CA LYS A 415 23.42 -28.30 -8.67
C LYS A 415 22.80 -27.48 -7.54
N ILE A 416 21.48 -27.25 -7.54
CA ILE A 416 20.79 -26.56 -6.46
C ILE A 416 20.47 -27.60 -5.37
N ALA A 417 21.51 -28.04 -4.67
CA ALA A 417 21.42 -29.05 -3.64
C ALA A 417 21.05 -28.41 -2.28
N ARG A 418 19.76 -28.21 -2.00
CA ARG A 418 19.26 -27.84 -0.65
C ARG A 418 17.86 -28.36 -0.39
N ASP A 419 17.60 -28.72 0.87
CA ASP A 419 16.25 -28.98 1.39
C ASP A 419 15.38 -27.72 1.22
N PRO A 420 14.27 -27.76 0.46
CA PRO A 420 13.37 -26.62 0.26
C PRO A 420 12.90 -25.93 1.55
N LYS A 421 12.96 -26.61 2.69
CA LYS A 421 12.60 -26.08 4.01
C LYS A 421 13.63 -25.13 4.61
N GLU A 422 14.89 -25.21 4.19
CA GLU A 422 15.99 -24.36 4.67
C GLU A 422 16.33 -23.21 3.71
N VAL A 423 15.59 -23.12 2.59
CA VAL A 423 15.90 -22.23 1.47
C VAL A 423 15.20 -20.89 1.68
N SER A 424 15.95 -19.80 1.59
CA SER A 424 15.36 -18.46 1.70
C SER A 424 14.32 -18.23 0.59
N TYR A 425 13.35 -17.35 0.82
CA TYR A 425 12.30 -17.08 -0.16
C TYR A 425 12.85 -16.61 -1.52
N ALA A 426 13.97 -15.90 -1.53
CA ALA A 426 14.65 -15.47 -2.75
C ALA A 426 15.33 -16.63 -3.50
N GLN A 427 15.86 -17.60 -2.78
CA GLN A 427 16.42 -18.82 -3.37
C GLN A 427 15.32 -19.72 -3.94
N THR A 428 14.11 -19.73 -3.35
CA THR A 428 12.94 -20.42 -3.92
C THR A 428 12.58 -19.86 -5.31
N VAL A 429 12.63 -18.53 -5.48
CA VAL A 429 12.43 -17.88 -6.79
C VAL A 429 13.52 -18.32 -7.77
N LEU A 430 14.78 -18.33 -7.33
CA LEU A 430 15.91 -18.74 -8.18
C LEU A 430 15.79 -20.21 -8.62
N TYR A 431 15.42 -21.11 -7.70
CA TYR A 431 15.16 -22.51 -8.01
C TYR A 431 14.07 -22.64 -9.08
N ASN A 432 12.92 -21.99 -8.88
CA ASN A 432 11.83 -21.99 -9.86
C ASN A 432 12.26 -21.42 -11.21
N TYR A 433 13.08 -20.37 -11.22
CA TYR A 433 13.63 -19.79 -12.43
C TYR A 433 14.54 -20.78 -13.17
N CYS A 434 15.56 -21.33 -12.50
CA CYS A 434 16.51 -22.26 -13.11
C CYS A 434 15.77 -23.46 -13.70
N TYR A 435 14.90 -24.07 -12.91
CA TYR A 435 14.10 -25.20 -13.30
C TYR A 435 13.20 -24.91 -14.53
N ARG A 436 12.43 -23.81 -14.50
CA ARG A 436 11.54 -23.45 -15.62
C ARG A 436 12.29 -23.01 -16.86
N TYR A 437 13.42 -22.33 -16.70
CA TYR A 437 14.24 -21.92 -17.83
C TYR A 437 14.92 -23.10 -18.52
N THR A 438 15.37 -24.12 -17.78
CA THR A 438 15.89 -25.36 -18.38
C THR A 438 14.84 -26.02 -19.27
N LEU A 439 13.59 -26.11 -18.79
CA LEU A 439 12.47 -26.65 -19.58
C LEU A 439 12.18 -25.79 -20.82
N TYR A 440 12.09 -24.47 -20.63
CA TYR A 440 11.87 -23.53 -21.72
C TYR A 440 12.95 -23.64 -22.80
N ALA A 441 14.24 -23.69 -22.41
CA ALA A 441 15.35 -23.83 -23.34
C ALA A 441 15.29 -25.15 -24.12
N ALA A 442 15.01 -26.27 -23.44
CA ALA A 442 14.86 -27.58 -24.08
C ALA A 442 13.72 -27.62 -25.10
N VAL A 443 12.60 -26.92 -24.84
CA VAL A 443 11.48 -26.80 -25.79
C VAL A 443 11.84 -25.87 -26.95
N ARG A 444 12.51 -24.75 -26.67
CA ARG A 444 12.95 -23.77 -27.68
C ARG A 444 13.91 -24.40 -28.69
N ASP A 445 14.90 -25.15 -28.21
CA ASP A 445 15.96 -25.73 -29.05
C ASP A 445 15.42 -26.86 -29.97
N ARG A 446 14.23 -27.40 -29.67
CA ARG A 446 13.54 -28.40 -30.50
C ARG A 446 12.66 -27.80 -31.61
N GLY A 447 12.56 -26.47 -31.72
CA GLY A 447 11.94 -25.77 -32.86
C GLY A 447 10.41 -25.85 -33.00
N GLY A 448 9.72 -26.79 -32.35
CA GLY A 448 8.29 -27.06 -32.58
C GLY A 448 7.29 -26.63 -31.48
N GLY A 449 7.75 -26.22 -30.29
CA GLY A 449 6.86 -26.11 -29.11
C GLY A 449 6.52 -24.70 -28.63
N LEU A 450 7.17 -23.65 -29.14
CA LEU A 450 7.05 -22.29 -28.57
C LEU A 450 5.66 -21.68 -28.76
N ALA A 451 4.98 -21.99 -29.87
CA ALA A 451 3.63 -21.50 -30.14
C ALA A 451 2.57 -22.05 -29.15
N HIS A 452 2.88 -23.17 -28.48
CA HIS A 452 1.96 -23.84 -27.55
C HIS A 452 2.09 -23.39 -26.11
N VAL A 453 3.09 -22.57 -25.79
CA VAL A 453 3.31 -22.09 -24.43
C VAL A 453 2.78 -20.65 -24.31
N PRO A 454 1.87 -20.36 -23.37
CA PRO A 454 1.18 -19.08 -23.31
C PRO A 454 2.14 -17.92 -23.00
N CYS A 455 2.08 -16.88 -23.84
CA CYS A 455 2.83 -15.63 -23.68
C CYS A 455 2.09 -14.57 -22.86
N SER A 456 0.78 -14.72 -22.63
CA SER A 456 -0.10 -13.76 -21.98
C SER A 456 -1.17 -14.44 -21.11
N ASN A 457 -1.65 -13.74 -20.07
CA ASN A 457 -2.84 -14.15 -19.31
C ASN A 457 -4.13 -14.19 -20.15
N ASP A 458 -4.20 -13.44 -21.26
CA ASP A 458 -5.42 -13.29 -22.06
C ASP A 458 -5.93 -14.59 -22.72
N THR A 459 -5.11 -15.64 -22.72
CA THR A 459 -5.57 -16.97 -23.17
C THR A 459 -6.64 -17.58 -22.26
N SER A 460 -6.91 -17.00 -21.07
CA SER A 460 -7.97 -17.45 -20.18
C SER A 460 -9.39 -17.01 -20.61
N VAL A 461 -9.55 -15.89 -21.32
CA VAL A 461 -10.88 -15.34 -21.70
C VAL A 461 -11.46 -16.04 -22.93
N ARG A 462 -10.64 -16.72 -23.73
CA ARG A 462 -11.11 -17.62 -24.82
C ARG A 462 -10.66 -19.06 -24.67
N GLY A 463 -10.15 -19.46 -23.51
CA GLY A 463 -9.63 -20.80 -23.30
C GLY A 463 -9.91 -21.30 -21.89
N ARG A 464 -10.89 -22.20 -21.77
CA ARG A 464 -11.00 -23.23 -20.72
C ARG A 464 -9.79 -24.20 -20.75
N ILE A 465 -8.59 -23.68 -20.99
CA ILE A 465 -7.39 -24.42 -21.36
C ILE A 465 -6.20 -23.85 -20.59
N SER A 466 -6.06 -24.21 -19.31
CA SER A 466 -4.87 -23.82 -18.52
C SER A 466 -4.30 -24.89 -17.61
N VAL A 467 -4.99 -26.01 -17.37
CA VAL A 467 -4.42 -27.19 -16.68
C VAL A 467 -4.21 -28.33 -17.68
N ALA A 468 -5.22 -28.59 -18.52
CA ALA A 468 -5.18 -29.56 -19.61
C ALA A 468 -3.98 -29.39 -20.57
N ARG A 469 -3.67 -28.17 -21.00
CA ARG A 469 -2.53 -27.91 -21.91
C ARG A 469 -1.18 -28.00 -21.21
N PHE A 470 -1.09 -27.62 -19.94
CA PHE A 470 0.16 -27.73 -19.19
C PHE A 470 0.51 -29.21 -18.94
N VAL A 471 -0.49 -30.02 -18.59
CA VAL A 471 -0.35 -31.49 -18.46
C VAL A 471 -0.03 -32.13 -19.81
N SER A 472 -0.71 -31.74 -20.90
CA SER A 472 -0.44 -32.26 -22.25
C SER A 472 0.99 -31.93 -22.73
N VAL A 473 1.48 -30.71 -22.51
CA VAL A 473 2.86 -30.31 -22.86
C VAL A 473 3.88 -31.05 -21.99
N LEU A 474 3.60 -31.29 -20.71
CA LEU A 474 4.47 -32.11 -19.84
C LEU A 474 4.54 -33.58 -20.31
N VAL A 475 3.39 -34.15 -20.69
CA VAL A 475 3.29 -35.52 -21.20
C VAL A 475 3.98 -35.67 -22.56
N GLU A 476 3.80 -34.72 -23.49
CA GLU A 476 4.50 -34.72 -24.79
C GLU A 476 6.01 -34.52 -24.65
N THR A 477 6.44 -33.65 -23.73
CA THR A 477 7.87 -33.42 -23.44
C THR A 477 8.52 -34.67 -22.88
N TYR A 478 7.81 -35.44 -22.03
CA TYR A 478 8.24 -36.73 -21.50
C TYR A 478 8.31 -37.84 -22.57
N ILE A 479 7.29 -37.96 -23.42
CA ILE A 479 7.27 -38.93 -24.54
C ILE A 479 8.44 -38.68 -25.49
N THR A 480 8.73 -37.40 -25.76
CA THR A 480 9.81 -36.99 -26.65
C THR A 480 11.19 -37.19 -26.00
N ALA A 481 11.32 -36.96 -24.69
CA ALA A 481 12.52 -37.29 -23.93
C ALA A 481 12.80 -38.80 -23.92
N ARG A 482 11.77 -39.65 -23.74
CA ARG A 482 11.90 -41.11 -23.79
C ARG A 482 12.31 -41.64 -25.17
N ARG A 483 11.82 -41.03 -26.26
CA ARG A 483 12.29 -41.35 -27.63
C ARG A 483 13.76 -40.97 -27.86
N SER A 484 14.25 -39.91 -27.21
CA SER A 484 15.66 -39.50 -27.29
C SER A 484 16.62 -40.35 -26.44
N VAL A 485 16.13 -41.05 -25.40
CA VAL A 485 16.91 -41.99 -24.58
C VAL A 485 17.38 -43.22 -25.37
N ASN A 486 16.73 -43.55 -26.49
CA ASN A 486 17.20 -44.59 -27.41
C ASN A 486 18.39 -44.15 -28.30
N ARG A 487 18.88 -42.91 -28.18
CA ARG A 487 20.13 -42.46 -28.82
C ARG A 487 21.16 -42.09 -27.75
N ARG A 488 22.26 -42.86 -27.66
CA ARG A 488 23.36 -42.70 -26.69
C ARG A 488 24.11 -41.37 -26.86
N THR A 489 23.55 -40.26 -26.39
CA THR A 489 24.24 -38.97 -26.30
C THR A 489 24.09 -38.36 -24.92
N GLY A 490 25.09 -37.60 -24.46
CA GLY A 490 25.13 -36.97 -23.12
C GLY A 490 23.93 -36.06 -22.81
N ALA A 491 23.27 -35.52 -23.84
CA ALA A 491 22.02 -34.76 -23.74
C ALA A 491 20.82 -35.59 -23.23
N GLY A 492 20.83 -36.92 -23.43
CA GLY A 492 19.78 -37.82 -22.96
C GLY A 492 19.77 -38.03 -21.44
N ARG A 493 20.92 -37.90 -20.77
CA ARG A 493 21.00 -37.97 -19.29
C ARG A 493 20.44 -36.71 -18.64
N ILE A 494 20.72 -35.53 -19.21
CA ILE A 494 20.20 -34.24 -18.75
C ILE A 494 18.68 -34.15 -18.97
N ALA A 495 18.18 -34.62 -20.13
CA ALA A 495 16.74 -34.69 -20.40
C ALA A 495 16.02 -35.71 -19.48
N LYS A 496 16.66 -36.83 -19.13
CA LYS A 496 16.13 -37.83 -18.19
C LYS A 496 16.06 -37.29 -16.77
N HIS A 497 17.10 -36.60 -16.31
CA HIS A 497 17.15 -36.02 -14.95
C HIS A 497 16.25 -34.78 -14.82
N ALA A 498 16.15 -33.94 -15.86
CA ALA A 498 15.18 -32.84 -15.90
C ALA A 498 13.74 -33.37 -15.97
N ALA A 499 13.48 -34.45 -16.70
CA ALA A 499 12.18 -35.14 -16.69
C ALA A 499 11.87 -35.78 -15.32
N GLN A 500 12.86 -36.36 -14.63
CA GLN A 500 12.71 -36.93 -13.29
C GLN A 500 12.46 -35.86 -12.21
N GLN A 501 13.08 -34.68 -12.30
CA GLN A 501 12.79 -33.58 -11.37
C GLN A 501 11.49 -32.83 -11.70
N THR A 502 11.09 -32.84 -12.98
CA THR A 502 9.75 -32.38 -13.40
C THR A 502 8.63 -33.30 -12.95
N ALA A 503 8.93 -34.60 -12.88
CA ALA A 503 8.04 -35.63 -12.41
C ALA A 503 7.79 -35.64 -10.90
N LEU A 504 8.55 -34.88 -10.10
CA LEU A 504 8.35 -34.80 -8.64
C LEU A 504 7.15 -33.93 -8.22
N GLY A 505 6.63 -33.07 -9.11
CA GLY A 505 5.40 -32.31 -8.87
C GLY A 505 4.16 -32.87 -9.57
N VAL A 506 4.33 -33.52 -10.73
CA VAL A 506 3.26 -34.16 -11.49
C VAL A 506 3.84 -35.37 -12.22
N CYS A 507 3.36 -36.57 -11.89
CA CYS A 507 3.61 -37.86 -12.56
C CYS A 507 4.95 -38.57 -12.30
N MET A 508 5.08 -39.24 -11.14
CA MET A 508 5.41 -40.68 -11.19
C MET A 508 4.15 -41.44 -11.61
N ARG A 509 4.28 -42.59 -12.29
CA ARG A 509 3.20 -43.60 -12.31
C ARG A 509 3.23 -44.23 -10.91
N PRO A 510 2.29 -43.93 -9.99
CA PRO A 510 2.19 -44.75 -8.81
C PRO A 510 1.75 -46.13 -9.34
N PRO A 511 2.45 -47.24 -9.03
CA PRO A 511 1.96 -48.59 -9.32
C PRO A 511 0.48 -48.74 -8.94
N GLU A 512 0.06 -48.03 -7.90
CA GLU A 512 -1.31 -47.93 -7.40
C GLU A 512 -2.30 -47.37 -8.44
N VAL A 513 -1.91 -46.42 -9.30
CA VAL A 513 -2.78 -45.85 -10.36
C VAL A 513 -2.93 -46.79 -11.53
N VAL A 514 -1.84 -47.45 -11.92
CA VAL A 514 -1.89 -48.45 -12.98
C VAL A 514 -2.72 -49.64 -12.50
N SER A 515 -2.45 -50.15 -11.30
CA SER A 515 -3.22 -51.23 -10.70
C SER A 515 -4.69 -50.85 -10.51
N GLY A 516 -5.01 -49.66 -10.01
CA GLY A 516 -6.39 -49.22 -9.82
C GLY A 516 -7.17 -49.06 -11.13
N VAL A 517 -6.55 -48.49 -12.17
CA VAL A 517 -7.17 -48.41 -13.51
C VAL A 517 -7.40 -49.79 -14.11
N LEU A 518 -6.41 -50.70 -14.01
CA LEU A 518 -6.53 -52.07 -14.52
C LEU A 518 -7.52 -52.91 -13.73
N GLU A 519 -7.65 -52.69 -12.42
CA GLU A 519 -8.61 -53.38 -11.55
C GLU A 519 -10.05 -52.95 -11.88
N VAL A 520 -10.31 -51.65 -12.07
CA VAL A 520 -11.64 -51.17 -12.48
C VAL A 520 -12.00 -51.67 -13.90
N LEU A 521 -11.00 -51.76 -14.79
CA LEU A 521 -11.19 -52.37 -16.12
C LEU A 521 -11.49 -53.86 -16.05
N ALA A 522 -10.80 -54.61 -15.19
CA ALA A 522 -11.03 -56.05 -14.98
C ALA A 522 -12.44 -56.32 -14.42
N GLN A 523 -13.06 -55.33 -13.76
CA GLN A 523 -14.45 -55.37 -13.29
C GLN A 523 -15.47 -55.01 -14.38
N GLY A 524 -15.06 -54.76 -15.63
CA GLY A 524 -15.95 -54.41 -16.73
C GLY A 524 -16.55 -53.00 -16.62
N LYS A 525 -15.86 -52.10 -15.91
CA LYS A 525 -16.30 -50.71 -15.69
C LYS A 525 -15.31 -49.74 -16.35
N GLN A 526 -15.81 -48.57 -16.75
CA GLN A 526 -14.97 -47.50 -17.26
C GLN A 526 -14.20 -46.85 -16.10
N PRO A 527 -12.86 -46.90 -16.10
CA PRO A 527 -12.07 -46.33 -15.01
C PRO A 527 -12.16 -44.80 -15.03
N ILE A 528 -12.44 -44.21 -13.88
CA ILE A 528 -12.35 -42.77 -13.60
C ILE A 528 -11.28 -42.57 -12.53
N VAL A 529 -10.18 -41.92 -12.90
CA VAL A 529 -9.10 -41.59 -11.94
C VAL A 529 -9.37 -40.22 -11.35
N VAL A 530 -9.73 -40.15 -10.06
CA VAL A 530 -9.96 -38.88 -9.35
C VAL A 530 -8.66 -38.37 -8.77
N ILE A 531 -8.19 -37.23 -9.30
CA ILE A 531 -6.95 -36.59 -8.87
C ILE A 531 -7.26 -35.35 -8.03
N GLU A 532 -6.85 -35.37 -6.77
CA GLU A 532 -6.95 -34.26 -5.81
C GLU A 532 -5.65 -33.45 -5.77
N ALA A 533 -5.76 -32.13 -5.91
CA ALA A 533 -4.64 -31.20 -5.82
C ALA A 533 -4.66 -30.49 -4.47
N ILE A 534 -3.76 -30.88 -3.56
CA ILE A 534 -3.57 -30.25 -2.25
C ILE A 534 -2.46 -29.21 -2.37
N PRO A 535 -2.72 -27.92 -2.11
CA PRO A 535 -1.66 -26.92 -2.08
C PRO A 535 -0.71 -27.20 -0.90
N GLU A 536 0.54 -27.58 -1.19
CA GLU A 536 1.59 -27.79 -0.19
C GLU A 536 2.83 -26.99 -0.60
N TYR A 537 3.18 -25.96 0.17
CA TYR A 537 4.29 -25.09 -0.17
C TYR A 537 5.63 -25.85 -0.27
N PRO A 538 6.48 -25.59 -1.29
CA PRO A 538 6.38 -24.54 -2.31
C PRO A 538 5.62 -24.92 -3.60
N GLY A 539 4.79 -25.97 -3.58
CA GLY A 539 4.08 -26.49 -4.75
C GLY A 539 2.61 -26.87 -4.51
N VAL A 540 2.17 -27.86 -5.28
CA VAL A 540 0.85 -28.48 -5.17
C VAL A 540 1.12 -29.98 -5.14
N ARG A 541 0.77 -30.66 -4.04
CA ARG A 541 0.81 -32.10 -3.93
C ARG A 541 -0.43 -32.66 -4.61
N VAL A 542 -0.22 -33.47 -5.64
CA VAL A 542 -1.29 -34.11 -6.39
C VAL A 542 -1.42 -35.56 -5.91
N LEU A 543 -2.59 -35.93 -5.38
CA LEU A 543 -2.89 -37.27 -4.86
C LEU A 543 -4.02 -37.91 -5.67
N VAL A 544 -3.93 -39.20 -5.93
CA VAL A 544 -5.06 -39.95 -6.49
C VAL A 544 -5.94 -40.42 -5.34
N ARG A 545 -7.20 -39.96 -5.32
CA ARG A 545 -8.11 -40.14 -4.19
C ARG A 545 -8.93 -41.42 -4.31
N SER A 546 -9.42 -41.73 -5.51
CA SER A 546 -10.28 -42.89 -5.76
C SER A 546 -10.22 -43.31 -7.23
N TYR A 547 -10.56 -44.57 -7.48
CA TYR A 547 -10.89 -45.11 -8.80
C TYR A 547 -12.39 -45.38 -8.81
N GLU A 548 -13.14 -44.58 -9.57
CA GLU A 548 -14.60 -44.70 -9.70
C GLU A 548 -14.93 -45.43 -11.01
N GLY A 549 -16.09 -46.08 -11.08
CA GLY A 549 -16.62 -46.70 -12.30
C GLY A 549 -18.08 -46.31 -12.51
N ASP A 550 -18.36 -45.47 -13.50
CA ASP A 550 -19.64 -44.75 -13.62
C ASP A 550 -20.76 -45.57 -14.27
N ALA A 551 -20.44 -46.64 -15.01
CA ALA A 551 -21.43 -47.56 -15.59
C ALA A 551 -20.79 -48.89 -16.02
N PRO A 552 -21.55 -50.00 -16.05
CA PRO A 552 -21.15 -51.22 -16.77
C PRO A 552 -21.06 -50.93 -18.27
N LEU A 553 -20.05 -51.48 -18.93
CA LEU A 553 -19.80 -51.23 -20.35
C LEU A 553 -20.93 -51.78 -21.23
N PRO A 554 -21.33 -51.05 -22.29
CA PRO A 554 -22.47 -51.44 -23.14
C PRO A 554 -22.27 -52.72 -23.95
N ASP A 555 -21.03 -53.20 -24.11
CA ASP A 555 -20.72 -54.49 -24.73
C ASP A 555 -19.42 -55.09 -24.14
N PRO A 556 -19.46 -56.25 -23.46
CA PRO A 556 -18.27 -56.89 -22.90
C PRO A 556 -17.35 -57.53 -23.95
N THR A 557 -17.74 -57.56 -25.23
CA THR A 557 -16.95 -58.17 -26.31
C THR A 557 -16.10 -57.18 -27.10
N GLU A 558 -16.35 -55.88 -26.98
CA GLU A 558 -15.48 -54.86 -27.59
C GLU A 558 -14.27 -54.55 -26.69
N PRO A 559 -13.03 -54.60 -27.21
CA PRO A 559 -11.85 -54.28 -26.42
C PRO A 559 -11.89 -52.81 -26.03
N ILE A 560 -11.92 -52.54 -24.73
CA ILE A 560 -11.88 -51.17 -24.20
C ILE A 560 -10.58 -50.54 -24.67
N ARG A 561 -10.69 -49.50 -25.51
CA ARG A 561 -9.51 -48.83 -26.07
C ARG A 561 -9.08 -47.65 -25.24
N ASP A 562 -9.99 -47.07 -24.45
CA ASP A 562 -9.75 -45.81 -23.77
C ASP A 562 -10.24 -45.80 -22.30
N ALA A 563 -9.47 -45.16 -21.43
CA ALA A 563 -9.73 -44.88 -20.02
C ALA A 563 -10.01 -43.39 -19.83
N PHE A 564 -10.96 -43.04 -18.97
CA PHE A 564 -11.34 -41.66 -18.72
C PHE A 564 -10.70 -41.16 -17.41
N VAL A 565 -10.05 -40.01 -17.43
CA VAL A 565 -9.39 -39.43 -16.26
C VAL A 565 -10.10 -38.13 -15.93
N GLU A 566 -10.82 -38.10 -14.81
CA GLU A 566 -11.52 -36.91 -14.32
C GLU A 566 -10.69 -36.23 -13.22
N VAL A 567 -10.20 -35.02 -13.49
CA VAL A 567 -9.41 -34.28 -12.48
C VAL A 567 -10.38 -33.43 -11.65
N ARG A 568 -10.54 -33.75 -10.37
CA ARG A 568 -11.35 -32.98 -9.41
C ARG A 568 -10.45 -32.12 -8.54
N ILE A 569 -10.45 -30.81 -8.80
CA ILE A 569 -9.66 -29.88 -7.99
C ILE A 569 -10.52 -29.46 -6.79
N THR A 570 -10.13 -29.90 -5.59
CA THR A 570 -10.75 -29.47 -4.34
C THR A 570 -10.30 -28.04 -4.02
N LEU A 571 -11.22 -27.07 -4.05
CA LEU A 571 -10.96 -25.69 -3.67
C LEU A 571 -11.51 -25.45 -2.25
N GLY A 572 -10.69 -25.74 -1.23
CA GLY A 572 -11.12 -25.63 0.18
C GLY A 572 -11.85 -26.87 0.70
N HIS A 573 -12.68 -26.75 1.74
CA HIS A 573 -13.22 -27.93 2.44
C HIS A 573 -14.49 -28.55 1.83
N ILE A 574 -15.16 -27.91 0.86
CA ILE A 574 -16.54 -28.34 0.49
C ILE A 574 -16.86 -28.28 -1.02
N GLU A 575 -16.07 -27.60 -1.86
CA GLU A 575 -16.36 -27.51 -3.31
C GLU A 575 -15.28 -28.17 -4.19
N HIS A 576 -15.71 -29.12 -5.03
CA HIS A 576 -14.88 -29.73 -6.07
C HIS A 576 -15.19 -29.06 -7.43
N ALA A 577 -14.19 -28.42 -8.03
CA ALA A 577 -14.29 -28.00 -9.42
C ALA A 577 -13.97 -29.20 -10.33
N ARG A 578 -14.98 -29.68 -11.09
CA ARG A 578 -14.79 -30.71 -12.12
C ARG A 578 -14.05 -30.10 -13.31
N VAL A 579 -12.82 -30.56 -13.56
CA VAL A 579 -12.11 -30.25 -14.79
C VAL A 579 -12.30 -31.44 -15.73
N LEU A 580 -12.98 -31.17 -16.86
CA LEU A 580 -13.45 -32.09 -17.90
C LEU A 580 -12.65 -33.40 -18.07
N PRO A 581 -13.32 -34.52 -18.39
CA PRO A 581 -12.68 -35.83 -18.49
C PRO A 581 -11.68 -35.88 -19.67
N PHE A 582 -10.51 -36.45 -19.41
CA PHE A 582 -9.50 -36.77 -20.43
C PHE A 582 -9.66 -38.22 -20.86
N THR A 583 -9.46 -38.52 -22.14
CA THR A 583 -9.53 -39.89 -22.67
C THR A 583 -8.12 -40.36 -23.01
N TYR A 584 -7.65 -41.44 -22.38
CA TYR A 584 -6.33 -42.04 -22.59
C TYR A 584 -6.47 -43.45 -23.13
N HIS A 585 -5.72 -43.79 -24.17
CA HIS A 585 -5.75 -45.17 -24.69
C HIS A 585 -5.24 -46.17 -23.63
N ILE A 586 -5.93 -47.29 -23.37
CA ILE A 586 -5.60 -48.26 -22.32
C ILE A 586 -4.21 -48.87 -22.50
N ALA A 587 -3.73 -48.97 -23.74
CA ALA A 587 -2.34 -49.32 -24.04
C ALA A 587 -1.31 -48.44 -23.29
N PHE A 588 -1.65 -47.21 -22.93
CA PHE A 588 -0.85 -46.31 -22.09
C PHE A 588 -0.57 -46.89 -20.70
N PHE A 589 -1.53 -47.63 -20.13
CA PHE A 589 -1.47 -48.26 -18.81
C PHE A 589 -0.93 -49.69 -18.86
N THR A 590 -1.14 -50.41 -19.95
CA THR A 590 -0.70 -51.81 -20.10
C THR A 590 0.71 -51.99 -20.69
N SER A 591 1.32 -50.96 -21.29
CA SER A 591 2.67 -51.04 -21.89
C SER A 591 3.82 -50.96 -20.85
N ALA A 592 3.66 -51.58 -19.68
CA ALA A 592 4.68 -51.67 -18.64
C ALA A 592 5.72 -52.74 -18.99
#